data_AF-A0A1G3QDC3-F1
#
_entry.id   AF-A0A1G3QDC3-F1
#
_cell.length_a   1.000
_cell.length_b   1.000
_cell.length_c   1.000
_cell.angle_alpha   90.00
_cell.angle_beta   90.00
_cell.angle_gamma   90.00
#
_symmetry.space_group_name_H-M   'P 1'
#
loop_
_entity.id
_entity.type
_entity.pdbx_description
1 polymer ?
#
loop_
_entity_poly.entity_id
_entity_poly.type
_entity_poly.pdbx_seq_one_letter_code
_entity_poly.pdbx_strand_id
1 'polypeptide(L)' 'MRLNDWVTAERAYVRLQGRGRCYDYLYTDAELIEIAGHIKSMLSRGAKTIYIYFNNDHHGYAVKNAADLNKILAER' A
#
# COMPACT_ATOMS: atom_id res chain seq x y z
N MET A 1 2.86 5.73 9.96
CA MET A 1 3.58 5.77 8.67
C MET A 1 2.79 6.65 7.72
N ARG A 2 3.39 7.72 7.21
CA ARG A 2 2.77 8.66 6.26
C ARG A 2 3.35 8.39 4.87
N LEU A 3 2.51 8.08 3.90
CA LEU A 3 2.94 7.94 2.51
C LEU A 3 2.99 9.32 1.85
N ASN A 4 4.09 9.64 1.19
CA ASN A 4 4.17 10.81 0.31
C ASN A 4 3.77 10.38 -1.11
N ASP A 5 3.09 11.25 -1.85
CA ASP A 5 2.60 10.99 -3.20
C ASP A 5 3.47 11.60 -4.32
N TRP A 6 4.64 12.14 -3.96
CA TRP A 6 5.65 12.57 -4.91
C TRP A 6 6.12 11.41 -5.80
N VAL A 7 6.16 11.66 -7.11
CA VAL A 7 6.60 10.68 -8.12
C VAL A 7 7.81 11.26 -8.83
N THR A 8 8.91 10.52 -8.83
CA THR A 8 10.19 10.96 -9.42
C THR A 8 10.52 10.23 -10.73
N ALA A 9 9.75 9.19 -11.07
CA ALA A 9 9.94 8.37 -12.26
C ALA A 9 8.60 7.75 -12.70
N GLU A 10 8.55 7.21 -13.91
CA GLU A 10 7.35 6.52 -14.42
C GLU A 10 6.98 5.25 -13.62
N ARG A 11 7.91 4.74 -12.81
CA ARG A 11 7.71 3.57 -11.93
C ARG A 11 7.83 4.01 -10.46
N ALA A 12 6.80 3.78 -9.68
CA ALA A 12 6.80 4.01 -8.24
C ALA A 12 6.90 2.69 -7.45
N TYR A 13 7.45 2.77 -6.24
CA TYR A 13 7.64 1.64 -5.35
C TYR A 13 7.14 1.99 -3.94
N VAL A 14 6.26 1.17 -3.40
CA VAL A 14 5.65 1.33 -2.08
C VAL A 14 5.93 0.09 -1.24
N ARG A 15 6.52 0.27 -0.05
CA ARG A 15 6.77 -0.82 0.90
C ARG A 15 6.03 -0.57 2.20
N LEU A 16 5.19 -1.53 2.58
CA LEU A 16 4.25 -1.46 3.69
C LEU A 16 4.71 -2.45 4.78
N GLN A 17 5.43 -1.94 5.79
CA GLN A 17 6.05 -2.77 6.84
C GLN A 17 5.24 -2.83 8.14
N GLY A 18 4.05 -2.22 8.18
CA GLY A 18 3.26 -2.04 9.40
C GLY A 18 3.56 -0.73 10.14
N ARG A 19 2.65 -0.31 11.02
CA ARG A 19 2.83 0.86 11.91
C ARG A 19 3.23 0.47 13.35
N GLY A 20 3.30 -0.83 13.66
CA GLY A 20 3.68 -1.40 14.96
C GLY A 20 5.15 -1.84 15.07
N ARG A 21 5.51 -2.50 16.19
CA ARG A 21 6.85 -3.10 16.38
C ARG A 21 6.96 -4.43 15.61
N CYS A 22 8.14 -4.70 15.05
CA CYS A 22 8.55 -6.01 14.51
C CYS A 22 7.64 -6.67 13.46
N TYR A 23 7.17 -5.93 12.45
CA TYR A 23 6.43 -6.50 11.29
C TYR A 23 5.10 -7.20 11.65
N ASP A 24 4.68 -7.10 12.92
CA ASP A 24 3.43 -7.60 13.46
C ASP A 24 2.37 -6.51 13.38
N TYR A 25 1.78 -6.38 12.19
CA TYR A 25 0.75 -5.38 11.97
C TYR A 25 -0.25 -5.86 10.92
N LEU A 26 -1.50 -5.99 11.33
CA LEU A 26 -2.62 -6.16 10.42
C LEU A 26 -3.18 -4.77 10.11
N TYR A 27 -3.08 -4.34 8.85
CA TYR A 27 -3.67 -3.09 8.42
C TYR A 27 -5.19 -3.17 8.54
N THR A 28 -5.79 -2.09 9.04
CA THR A 28 -7.24 -1.95 9.05
C THR A 28 -7.77 -1.54 7.67
N ASP A 29 -9.04 -1.79 7.38
CA ASP A 29 -9.67 -1.39 6.11
C ASP A 29 -9.53 0.12 5.86
N ALA A 30 -9.69 0.94 6.89
CA ALA A 30 -9.53 2.39 6.79
C ALA A 30 -8.10 2.79 6.36
N GLU A 31 -7.08 2.10 6.86
CA GLU A 31 -5.69 2.34 6.46
C GLU A 31 -5.42 1.84 5.05
N LEU A 32 -6.00 0.71 4.64
CA LEU A 32 -5.89 0.23 3.27
C LEU A 32 -6.57 1.18 2.27
N ILE A 33 -7.69 1.78 2.65
CA ILE A 33 -8.37 2.83 1.87
C ILE A 33 -7.50 4.09 1.76
N GLU A 34 -6.88 4.53 2.86
CA GLU A 34 -5.91 5.64 2.86
C GLU A 34 -4.76 5.36 1.88
N ILE A 35 -4.18 4.17 1.96
CA ILE A 35 -3.09 3.71 1.08
C ILE A 35 -3.55 3.67 -0.39
N ALA A 36 -4.74 3.16 -0.67
CA ALA A 36 -5.33 3.16 -2.01
C ALA A 36 -5.49 4.59 -2.56
N GLY A 37 -5.89 5.55 -1.72
CA GLY A 37 -5.95 6.97 -2.07
C GLY A 37 -4.59 7.53 -2.48
N HIS A 38 -3.53 7.20 -1.75
CA HIS A 38 -2.16 7.59 -2.12
C HIS A 38 -1.71 6.98 -3.44
N ILE A 39 -2.02 5.71 -3.69
CA ILE A 39 -1.69 5.02 -4.95
C ILE A 39 -2.40 5.71 -6.12
N LYS A 40 -3.70 6.03 -5.98
CA LYS A 40 -4.45 6.78 -6.99
C LYS A 40 -3.85 8.17 -7.22
N SER A 41 -3.42 8.87 -6.17
CA SER A 41 -2.71 10.16 -6.29
C SER A 41 -1.40 10.02 -7.08
N MET A 42 -0.57 9.00 -6.79
CA MET A 42 0.68 8.76 -7.53
C MET A 42 0.43 8.50 -9.03
N LEU A 43 -0.61 7.73 -9.38
CA LEU A 43 -1.00 7.53 -10.78
C LEU A 43 -1.37 8.86 -11.45
N SER A 44 -2.14 9.71 -10.77
CA SER A 44 -2.52 11.02 -11.29
C SER A 44 -1.33 11.97 -11.50
N ARG A 45 -0.23 11.74 -10.78
CA ARG A 45 1.02 12.53 -10.83
C ARG A 45 2.05 12.00 -11.83
N GLY A 46 1.70 11.00 -12.65
CA GLY A 46 2.53 10.52 -13.75
C GLY A 46 3.21 9.16 -13.53
N ALA A 47 2.95 8.48 -12.41
CA ALA A 47 3.36 7.08 -12.27
C ALA A 47 2.54 6.21 -13.23
N LYS A 48 3.22 5.44 -14.08
CA LYS A 48 2.60 4.47 -15.00
C LYS A 48 2.50 3.08 -14.38
N THR A 49 3.41 2.74 -13.48
CA THR A 49 3.43 1.44 -12.80
C THR A 49 3.81 1.64 -11.35
N ILE A 50 3.07 1.01 -10.44
CA ILE A 50 3.31 1.10 -9.00
C ILE A 50 3.47 -0.32 -8.47
N TYR A 51 4.64 -0.61 -7.89
CA TYR A 51 4.90 -1.88 -7.24
C TYR A 51 4.66 -1.73 -5.74
N ILE A 52 3.83 -2.59 -5.16
CA ILE A 52 3.45 -2.54 -3.75
C ILE A 52 3.92 -3.82 -3.07
N TYR A 53 4.71 -3.70 -2.00
CA TYR A 53 5.24 -4.81 -1.24
C TYR A 53 4.82 -4.73 0.22
N PHE A 54 4.05 -5.72 0.67
CA PHE A 54 3.73 -5.92 2.07
C PHE A 54 4.87 -6.70 2.74
N ASN A 55 5.46 -6.11 3.79
CA ASN A 55 6.57 -6.68 4.57
C ASN A 55 6.18 -6.86 6.03
N ASN A 56 4.88 -6.96 6.30
CA ASN A 56 4.27 -7.24 7.60
C ASN A 56 3.84 -8.72 7.64
N ASP A 57 4.77 -9.62 7.33
CA ASP A 57 4.55 -11.04 7.10
C ASP A 57 4.46 -11.86 8.39
N HIS A 58 4.63 -11.23 9.56
CA HIS A 58 4.34 -11.87 10.84
C HIS A 58 2.88 -12.37 10.85
N HIS A 59 2.67 -13.61 11.27
CA HIS A 59 1.37 -14.32 11.24
C HIS A 59 0.69 -14.44 9.85
N GLY A 60 1.37 -14.14 8.74
CA GLY A 60 0.79 -14.21 7.39
C GLY A 60 -0.10 -13.01 7.02
N TYR A 61 -0.04 -11.91 7.77
CA TYR A 61 -0.87 -10.72 7.51
C TYR A 61 -0.59 -10.05 6.18
N ALA A 62 0.64 -10.14 5.67
CA ALA A 62 1.00 -9.58 4.36
C ALA A 62 0.10 -10.09 3.23
N VAL A 63 -0.23 -11.39 3.22
CA VAL A 63 -1.08 -11.99 2.16
C VAL A 63 -2.51 -11.47 2.27
N LYS A 64 -3.07 -11.43 3.49
CA LYS A 64 -4.41 -10.91 3.73
C LYS A 64 -4.52 -9.44 3.31
N ASN A 65 -3.57 -8.60 3.74
CA ASN A 65 -3.60 -7.17 3.43
C ASN A 65 -3.40 -6.90 1.94
N ALA A 66 -2.58 -7.70 1.25
CA ALA A 66 -2.45 -7.62 -0.21
C ALA A 66 -3.76 -7.96 -0.92
N ALA A 67 -4.45 -9.03 -0.50
CA ALA A 67 -5.73 -9.42 -1.07
C ALA A 67 -6.81 -8.36 -0.83
N ASP A 68 -6.88 -7.81 0.38
CA ASP A 68 -7.87 -6.78 0.75
C ASP A 68 -7.61 -5.46 0.01
N LEU A 69 -6.35 -5.02 -0.09
CA LEU A 69 -5.99 -3.84 -0.89
C LEU A 69 -6.33 -4.04 -2.37
N ASN A 70 -6.12 -5.25 -2.92
CA ASN A 70 -6.44 -5.53 -4.31
C ASN A 70 -7.96 -5.44 -4.57
N LYS A 71 -8.81 -5.90 -3.63
CA LYS A 71 -10.26 -5.72 -3.72
C LYS A 71 -10.64 -4.24 -3.73
N ILE A 72 -10.09 -3.46 -2.80
CA ILE A 72 -10.33 -2.00 -2.70
C ILE A 72 -9.91 -1.27 -3.98
N LEU A 73 -8.82 -1.69 -4.63
CA LEU A 73 -8.36 -1.10 -5.89
C LEU A 73 -9.19 -1.53 -7.10
N ALA A 74 -9.80 -2.72 -7.05
CA ALA A 74 -10.66 -3.25 -8.11
C ALA A 74 -12.08 -2.69 -8.05
N GLU A 75 -12.58 -2.37 -6.85
CA GLU A 75 -13.82 -1.65 -6.64
C GLU A 75 -13.62 -0.18 -7.08
N ARG A 76 -14.36 0.24 -8.12
CA ARG A 76 -14.22 1.54 -8.78
C ARG A 76 -14.83 2.67 -7.99
#